data_AF-A0A8C5MIE7-F1
#
_entry.id   AF-A0A8C5MIE7-F1
#
_cell.length_a   1.000
_cell.length_b   1.000
_cell.length_c   1.000
_cell.angle_alpha   90.00
_cell.angle_beta   90.00
_cell.angle_gamma   90.00
#
_symmetry.space_group_name_H-M   'P 1'
#
loop_
_entity.id
_entity.type
_entity.pdbx_description
1 polymer ?
#
loop_
_entity_poly.entity_id
_entity_poly.type
_entity_poly.pdbx_seq_one_letter_code
_entity_poly.pdbx_strand_id
1 'polypeptide(L)'
;LDELSQQVENECPDSACKQDLLAYLQRIALYCHQLNICSKVKAEVQNLGGELIVSGLDSATSLIQAAKNLMNAVVLTVKASYVASTKYQKVYGTAAVNSPVVSWKMKAPEKKPLVKREKPEEYQTRVRRGSQKKHISPVQALSEFKAMDSF
;
A
#
# COMPACT_ATOMS: atom_id res chain seq x y z
N LEU A 1 -17.64 -13.44 -5.59
CA LEU A 1 -16.84 -12.54 -6.44
C LEU A 1 -16.56 -13.20 -7.78
N ASP A 2 -15.93 -14.38 -7.77
CA ASP A 2 -15.55 -15.11 -8.99
C ASP A 2 -16.74 -15.37 -9.94
N GLU A 3 -17.82 -15.98 -9.44
CA GLU A 3 -19.03 -16.26 -10.23
C GLU A 3 -19.65 -15.01 -10.88
N LEU A 4 -19.84 -13.94 -10.11
CA LEU A 4 -20.38 -12.67 -10.64
C LEU A 4 -19.46 -12.05 -11.69
N SER A 5 -18.14 -12.09 -11.46
CA SER A 5 -17.16 -11.58 -12.41
C SER A 5 -17.13 -12.41 -13.69
N GLN A 6 -17.31 -13.72 -13.61
CA GLN A 6 -17.43 -14.59 -14.79
C GLN A 6 -18.71 -14.30 -15.59
N GLN A 7 -19.82 -13.98 -14.93
CA GLN A 7 -21.03 -13.54 -15.65
C GLN A 7 -20.79 -12.22 -16.40
N VAL A 8 -20.17 -11.23 -15.75
CA VAL A 8 -19.78 -9.96 -16.39
C VAL A 8 -18.78 -10.16 -17.54
N GLU A 9 -17.87 -11.12 -17.39
CA GLU A 9 -16.89 -11.52 -18.41
C GLU A 9 -17.56 -12.12 -19.64
N ASN A 10 -18.57 -12.97 -19.45
CA ASN A 10 -19.33 -13.59 -20.53
C ASN A 10 -20.16 -12.59 -21.34
N GLU A 11 -20.68 -11.54 -20.70
CA GLU A 11 -21.43 -10.47 -21.36
C GLU A 11 -20.53 -9.42 -22.03
N CYS A 12 -19.23 -9.37 -21.71
CA CYS A 12 -18.37 -8.30 -22.20
C CYS A 12 -18.16 -8.39 -23.72
N PRO A 13 -18.53 -7.35 -24.51
CA PRO A 13 -18.35 -7.36 -25.97
C PRO A 13 -16.91 -7.11 -26.41
N ASP A 14 -16.04 -6.64 -25.51
CA ASP A 14 -14.65 -6.29 -25.82
C ASP A 14 -13.69 -7.39 -25.35
N SER A 15 -13.02 -8.04 -26.31
CA SER A 15 -12.14 -9.17 -26.04
C SER A 15 -10.94 -8.79 -25.16
N ALA A 16 -10.37 -7.60 -25.32
CA ALA A 16 -9.24 -7.15 -24.50
C ALA A 16 -9.65 -7.01 -23.02
N CYS A 17 -10.77 -6.34 -22.74
CA CYS A 17 -11.30 -6.22 -21.39
C CYS A 17 -11.66 -7.59 -20.78
N LYS A 18 -12.16 -8.52 -21.59
CA LYS A 18 -12.47 -9.90 -21.19
C LYS A 18 -11.20 -10.64 -20.73
N GLN A 19 -10.13 -10.56 -21.51
CA GLN A 19 -8.84 -11.19 -21.18
C GLN A 19 -8.22 -10.62 -19.90
N ASP A 20 -8.25 -9.29 -19.72
CA ASP A 20 -7.78 -8.65 -18.49
C ASP A 20 -8.54 -9.17 -17.26
N LEU A 21 -9.87 -9.26 -17.35
CA LEU A 21 -10.73 -9.72 -16.27
C LEU A 21 -10.44 -11.19 -15.91
N LEU A 22 -10.33 -12.07 -16.90
CA LEU A 22 -9.94 -13.48 -16.70
C LEU A 22 -8.57 -13.60 -16.00
N ALA A 23 -7.58 -12.83 -16.45
CA ALA A 23 -6.25 -12.86 -15.86
C ALA A 23 -6.27 -12.45 -14.37
N TYR A 24 -7.08 -11.44 -14.00
CA TYR A 24 -7.21 -11.06 -12.60
C TYR A 24 -7.94 -12.12 -11.75
N LEU A 25 -8.94 -12.81 -12.30
CA LEU A 25 -9.62 -13.91 -11.60
C LEU A 25 -8.67 -15.08 -11.31
N GLN A 26 -7.83 -15.46 -12.28
CA GLN A 26 -6.79 -16.45 -12.07
C GLN A 26 -5.78 -16.02 -11.00
N ARG A 27 -5.39 -14.73 -10.97
CA ARG A 27 -4.52 -14.18 -9.90
C ARG A 27 -5.18 -14.25 -8.53
N ILE A 28 -6.49 -13.98 -8.42
CA ILE A 28 -7.22 -14.13 -7.16
C ILE A 28 -7.17 -15.57 -6.68
N ALA A 29 -7.43 -16.55 -7.56
CA ALA A 29 -7.36 -17.97 -7.20
C ALA A 29 -5.98 -18.36 -6.66
N LEU A 30 -4.91 -17.91 -7.34
CA LEU A 30 -3.54 -18.12 -6.88
C LEU A 30 -3.29 -17.49 -5.50
N TYR A 31 -3.67 -16.23 -5.30
CA TYR A 31 -3.39 -15.53 -4.03
C TYR A 31 -4.26 -16.04 -2.87
N CYS A 32 -5.48 -16.50 -3.12
CA CYS A 32 -6.29 -17.22 -2.12
C CYS A 32 -5.58 -18.49 -1.67
N HIS A 33 -5.01 -19.26 -2.61
CA HIS A 33 -4.26 -20.47 -2.29
C HIS A 33 -2.98 -20.15 -1.49
N GLN A 34 -2.20 -19.15 -1.91
CA GLN A 34 -1.02 -18.69 -1.18
C GLN A 34 -1.36 -18.24 0.24
N LEU A 35 -2.44 -17.45 0.40
CA LEU A 35 -2.89 -16.99 1.71
C LEU A 35 -3.23 -18.17 2.63
N ASN A 36 -3.93 -19.18 2.09
CA ASN A 36 -4.27 -20.40 2.83
C ASN A 36 -3.02 -21.16 3.28
N ILE A 37 -2.01 -21.31 2.42
CA ILE A 37 -0.72 -21.92 2.78
C ILE A 37 -0.03 -21.11 3.87
N CYS A 38 0.17 -19.80 3.64
CA CYS A 38 0.88 -18.93 4.59
C CYS A 38 0.18 -18.86 5.96
N SER A 39 -1.16 -19.00 6.01
CA SER A 39 -1.91 -18.97 7.27
C SER A 39 -1.73 -20.21 8.14
N LYS A 40 -1.24 -21.32 7.55
CA LYS A 40 -1.04 -22.61 8.24
C LYS A 40 0.38 -22.81 8.74
N VAL A 41 1.33 -21.98 8.28
CA VAL A 41 2.71 -22.04 8.76
C VAL A 41 2.75 -21.53 10.20
N LYS A 42 3.20 -22.38 11.12
CA LYS A 42 3.39 -22.02 12.52
C LYS A 42 4.81 -21.54 12.74
N ALA A 43 4.99 -20.58 13.64
CA ALA A 43 6.31 -20.29 14.18
C ALA A 43 6.80 -21.53 14.96
N GLU A 44 8.06 -21.88 14.75
CA GLU A 44 8.71 -22.94 15.51
C GLU A 44 9.25 -22.36 16.82
N VAL A 45 9.01 -23.05 17.92
CA VAL A 45 9.50 -22.67 19.24
C VAL A 45 10.40 -23.78 19.74
N GLN A 46 11.68 -23.47 19.92
CA GLN A 46 12.70 -24.41 20.39
C GLN A 46 13.20 -23.96 21.77
N ASN A 47 13.43 -24.89 22.68
CA ASN A 47 14.08 -24.60 23.97
C ASN A 47 15.52 -25.12 23.92
N LEU A 48 16.48 -24.20 23.91
CA LEU A 48 17.91 -24.49 23.86
C LEU A 48 18.54 -23.96 25.14
N GLY A 49 18.96 -24.87 26.04
CA GLY A 49 19.65 -24.50 27.27
C GLY A 49 18.80 -23.69 28.27
N GLY A 50 17.47 -23.80 28.23
CA GLY A 50 16.56 -23.01 29.08
C GLY A 50 16.13 -21.69 28.45
N GLU A 51 16.68 -21.33 27.28
CA GLU A 51 16.26 -20.17 26.50
C GLU A 51 15.25 -20.58 25.42
N LEU A 52 14.16 -19.82 25.31
CA LEU A 52 13.12 -20.04 24.33
C LEU A 52 13.45 -19.28 23.03
N ILE A 53 13.81 -20.00 21.98
CA ILE A 53 14.11 -19.45 20.66
C ILE A 53 12.90 -19.65 19.76
N VAL A 54 12.42 -18.55 19.15
CA VAL A 54 11.32 -18.58 18.18
C VAL A 54 11.87 -18.38 16.78
N SER A 55 11.77 -19.39 15.93
CA SER A 55 12.11 -19.37 14.51
C SER A 55 10.85 -19.32 13.63
N GLY A 56 11.01 -18.99 12.35
CA GLY A 56 9.88 -18.94 11.41
C GLY A 56 9.00 -17.68 11.50
N LEU A 57 9.51 -16.57 12.05
CA LEU A 57 8.80 -15.26 12.11
C LEU A 57 8.53 -14.64 10.72
N ASP A 58 9.31 -15.03 9.71
CA ASP A 58 9.12 -14.71 8.30
C ASP A 58 7.81 -15.25 7.71
N SER A 59 7.19 -16.25 8.36
CA SER A 59 5.84 -16.73 8.03
C SER A 59 4.78 -15.63 8.15
N ALA A 60 4.87 -14.77 9.18
CA ALA A 60 3.95 -13.65 9.35
C ALA A 60 4.12 -12.60 8.25
N THR A 61 5.36 -12.30 7.87
CA THR A 61 5.66 -11.39 6.74
C THR A 61 5.11 -11.95 5.43
N SER A 62 5.29 -13.25 5.18
CA SER A 62 4.77 -13.93 3.99
C SER A 62 3.23 -13.87 3.94
N LEU A 63 2.56 -14.09 5.08
CA LEU A 63 1.11 -13.97 5.19
C LEU A 63 0.60 -12.56 4.86
N ILE A 64 1.28 -11.53 5.37
CA ILE A 64 0.96 -10.12 5.07
C ILE A 64 1.11 -9.84 3.57
N GLN A 65 2.18 -10.32 2.93
CA GLN A 65 2.38 -10.12 1.49
C GLN A 65 1.32 -10.84 0.66
N ALA A 66 0.98 -12.08 1.00
CA ALA A 66 -0.09 -12.81 0.31
C ALA A 66 -1.44 -12.07 0.41
N ALA A 67 -1.78 -11.55 1.58
CA ALA A 67 -2.99 -10.76 1.78
C ALA A 67 -2.99 -9.46 0.95
N LYS A 68 -1.86 -8.74 0.93
CA LYS A 68 -1.71 -7.52 0.12
C LYS A 68 -1.86 -7.81 -1.37
N ASN A 69 -1.25 -8.89 -1.85
CA ASN A 69 -1.36 -9.32 -3.24
C ASN A 69 -2.80 -9.69 -3.61
N LEU A 70 -3.49 -10.43 -2.74
CA LEU A 70 -4.90 -10.76 -2.92
C LEU A 70 -5.76 -9.49 -2.98
N MET A 71 -5.59 -8.54 -2.06
CA MET A 71 -6.34 -7.29 -2.04
C MET A 71 -6.14 -6.49 -3.33
N ASN A 72 -4.90 -6.38 -3.81
CA ASN A 72 -4.61 -5.69 -5.06
C ASN A 72 -5.30 -6.36 -6.26
N ALA A 73 -5.26 -7.70 -6.34
CA ALA A 73 -5.95 -8.43 -7.40
C ALA A 73 -7.46 -8.22 -7.36
N VAL A 74 -8.08 -8.28 -6.17
CA VAL A 74 -9.51 -8.00 -5.98
C VAL A 74 -9.89 -6.61 -6.46
N VAL A 75 -9.11 -5.58 -6.10
CA VAL A 75 -9.37 -4.20 -6.56
C VAL A 75 -9.26 -4.08 -8.08
N LEU A 76 -8.29 -4.74 -8.70
CA LEU A 76 -8.14 -4.76 -10.16
C LEU A 76 -9.31 -5.47 -10.84
N THR A 77 -9.74 -6.63 -10.32
CA THR A 77 -10.93 -7.34 -10.81
C THR A 77 -12.18 -6.46 -10.73
N VAL A 78 -12.45 -5.82 -9.59
CA VAL A 78 -13.63 -4.95 -9.44
C VAL A 78 -13.62 -3.79 -10.45
N LYS A 79 -12.44 -3.17 -10.66
CA LYS A 79 -12.29 -2.11 -11.68
C LYS A 79 -12.49 -2.63 -13.10
N ALA A 80 -11.92 -3.79 -13.43
CA ALA A 80 -12.09 -4.41 -14.74
C ALA A 80 -13.55 -4.82 -15.00
N SER A 81 -14.24 -5.41 -14.01
CA SER A 81 -15.67 -5.73 -14.08
C SER A 81 -16.53 -4.50 -14.29
N TYR A 82 -16.21 -3.37 -13.65
CA TYR A 82 -16.88 -2.09 -13.90
C TYR A 82 -16.69 -1.66 -15.36
N VAL A 83 -15.46 -1.67 -15.88
CA VAL A 83 -15.17 -1.32 -17.27
C VAL A 83 -15.93 -2.23 -18.23
N ALA A 84 -15.88 -3.55 -18.02
CA ALA A 84 -16.61 -4.54 -18.82
C ALA A 84 -18.13 -4.25 -18.86
N SER A 85 -18.73 -3.98 -17.70
CA SER A 85 -20.15 -3.64 -17.57
C SER A 85 -20.51 -2.36 -18.34
N THR A 86 -19.68 -1.32 -18.26
CA THR A 86 -19.91 -0.06 -18.99
C THR A 86 -19.73 -0.21 -20.50
N LYS A 87 -18.80 -1.08 -20.95
CA LYS A 87 -18.66 -1.41 -22.37
C LYS A 87 -19.88 -2.15 -22.90
N TYR A 88 -20.42 -3.10 -22.13
CA TYR A 88 -21.68 -3.76 -22.47
C TYR A 88 -22.84 -2.76 -22.63
N GLN A 89 -23.05 -1.90 -21.62
CA GLN A 89 -24.09 -0.86 -21.67
C GLN A 89 -23.90 0.12 -22.84
N LYS A 90 -22.66 0.45 -23.20
CA LYS A 90 -22.37 1.34 -24.34
C LYS A 90 -22.75 0.71 -25.69
N VAL A 91 -22.56 -0.60 -25.85
CA VAL A 91 -22.81 -1.31 -27.10
C VAL A 91 -24.29 -1.68 -27.24
N TYR A 92 -24.92 -2.18 -26.17
CA TYR A 92 -26.28 -2.73 -26.22
C TYR A 92 -27.35 -1.78 -25.64
N GLY A 93 -26.93 -0.62 -25.11
CA GLY A 93 -27.82 0.34 -24.48
C GLY A 93 -28.22 -0.03 -23.05
N THR A 94 -28.77 0.93 -22.31
CA THR A 94 -29.24 0.76 -20.93
C THR A 94 -30.51 -0.08 -20.80
N ALA A 95 -31.18 -0.37 -21.93
CA ALA A 95 -32.41 -1.14 -22.03
C ALA A 95 -32.19 -2.49 -22.73
N ALA A 96 -30.96 -3.01 -22.73
CA ALA A 96 -30.68 -4.37 -23.19
C ALA A 96 -31.65 -5.35 -22.49
N VAL A 97 -32.17 -6.32 -23.25
CA VAL A 97 -33.19 -7.28 -22.80
C VAL A 97 -32.77 -8.03 -21.52
N ASN A 98 -31.46 -8.13 -21.29
CA ASN A 98 -30.87 -8.65 -20.07
C ASN A 98 -30.50 -7.49 -19.14
N SER A 99 -31.10 -7.46 -17.94
CA SER A 99 -30.68 -6.55 -16.87
C SER A 99 -29.19 -6.76 -16.58
N PRO A 100 -28.39 -5.69 -16.40
CA PRO A 100 -26.98 -5.83 -16.09
C PRO A 100 -26.78 -6.66 -14.82
N VAL A 101 -25.82 -7.59 -14.86
CA VAL A 101 -25.49 -8.51 -13.74
C VAL A 101 -25.23 -7.76 -12.44
N VAL A 102 -24.61 -6.58 -12.52
CA VAL A 102 -24.25 -5.74 -11.36
C VAL A 102 -24.63 -4.29 -11.60
N SER A 103 -25.19 -3.63 -10.58
CA SER A 103 -25.42 -2.18 -10.57
C SER A 103 -24.27 -1.44 -9.88
N TRP A 104 -23.73 -0.42 -10.54
CA TRP A 104 -22.54 0.30 -10.08
C TRP A 104 -22.90 1.69 -9.54
N LYS A 105 -22.72 1.91 -8.24
CA LYS A 105 -22.88 3.23 -7.60
C LYS A 105 -21.51 3.80 -7.28
N MET A 106 -20.98 4.65 -8.16
CA MET A 106 -19.67 5.27 -7.96
C MET A 106 -19.76 6.63 -7.27
N LYS A 107 -18.83 6.89 -6.35
CA LYS A 107 -18.50 8.23 -5.87
C LYS A 107 -17.39 8.80 -6.75
N ALA A 108 -17.52 10.06 -7.17
CA ALA A 108 -16.47 10.74 -7.92
C ALA A 108 -15.15 10.75 -7.13
N PRO A 109 -13.98 10.51 -7.77
CA PRO A 109 -12.70 10.58 -7.10
C PRO A 109 -12.46 11.94 -6.45
N GLU A 110 -11.77 11.95 -5.32
CA GLU A 110 -11.38 13.20 -4.67
C GLU A 110 -10.37 13.96 -5.55
N LYS A 111 -10.55 15.28 -5.62
CA LYS A 111 -9.64 16.14 -6.39
C LYS A 111 -8.26 16.11 -5.73
N LYS A 112 -7.26 15.65 -6.48
CA LYS A 112 -5.87 15.80 -6.05
C LYS A 112 -5.52 17.29 -6.00
N PRO A 113 -4.83 17.77 -4.96
CA PRO A 113 -4.44 19.18 -4.87
C PRO A 113 -3.47 19.51 -6.02
N LEU A 114 -3.72 20.64 -6.70
CA LEU A 114 -2.89 21.06 -7.83
C LEU A 114 -1.48 21.49 -7.40
N VAL A 115 -1.36 21.97 -6.17
CA VAL A 115 -0.09 22.34 -5.54
C VAL A 115 -0.04 21.62 -4.20
N LYS A 116 1.10 20.96 -3.92
CA LYS A 116 1.36 20.33 -2.63
C LYS A 116 1.32 21.43 -1.57
N ARG A 117 0.23 21.53 -0.79
CA ARG A 117 0.23 22.36 0.41
C ARG A 117 1.18 21.69 1.38
N GLU A 118 2.35 22.30 1.61
CA GLU A 118 3.25 21.84 2.65
C GLU A 118 2.51 21.87 3.98
N LYS A 119 2.47 20.73 4.68
CA LYS A 119 1.94 20.69 6.03
C LYS A 119 2.96 21.38 6.94
N PRO A 120 2.55 22.23 7.90
CA PRO A 120 3.45 22.81 8.90
C PRO A 120 4.27 21.75 9.67
N GLU A 121 3.77 20.52 9.72
CA GLU A 121 4.42 19.37 10.36
C GLU A 121 5.68 18.89 9.60
N GLU A 122 5.76 19.08 8.28
CA GLU A 122 6.95 18.72 7.48
C GLU A 122 8.14 19.69 7.71
N TYR A 123 7.91 20.83 8.39
CA TYR A 123 8.93 21.84 8.72
C TYR A 123 9.69 21.60 10.04
N GLN A 124 9.36 20.57 10.83
CA GLN A 124 10.15 20.25 12.02
C GLN A 124 11.43 19.45 11.72
N THR A 125 12.03 19.66 10.55
CA THR A 125 13.47 19.43 10.37
C THR A 125 14.22 20.43 11.25
N ARG A 126 14.42 20.03 12.51
CA ARG A 126 15.38 20.52 13.50
C ARG A 126 16.27 21.65 12.94
N VAL A 127 15.82 22.89 13.06
CA VAL A 127 16.75 24.02 13.10
C VAL A 127 17.61 23.76 14.33
N ARG A 128 18.80 23.17 14.16
CA ARG A 128 19.81 23.14 15.21
C ARG A 128 20.04 24.60 15.55
N ARG A 129 19.52 25.01 16.72
CA ARG A 129 19.78 26.32 17.32
C ARG A 129 21.29 26.53 17.25
N GLY A 130 21.75 27.44 16.38
CA GLY A 130 23.15 27.83 16.36
C GLY A 130 23.57 28.18 17.78
N SER A 131 24.79 27.79 18.17
CA SER A 131 25.31 28.07 19.52
C SER A 131 25.05 29.52 19.87
N GLN A 132 24.30 29.77 20.95
CA GLN A 132 24.06 31.14 21.41
C GLN A 132 25.43 31.75 21.70
N LYS A 133 25.80 32.80 20.95
CA LYS A 133 27.01 33.56 21.23
C LYS A 133 26.87 34.14 22.64
N LYS A 134 27.57 33.53 23.61
CA LYS A 134 27.71 34.11 24.95
C LYS A 134 28.48 35.42 24.78
N HIS A 135 27.95 36.50 25.35
CA HIS A 135 28.66 37.76 25.42
C HIS A 135 29.77 37.63 26.46
N ILE A 136 30.98 37.31 25.99
CA ILE A 136 32.18 37.19 26.82
C ILE A 136 32.77 38.61 26.93
N SER A 137 33.05 39.07 28.16
CA SER A 137 33.67 40.39 28.33
C SER A 137 35.11 40.37 27.76
N PRO A 138 35.58 41.46 27.11
CA PRO A 138 36.88 41.47 26.45
C PRO A 138 38.05 41.10 27.37
N VAL A 139 37.99 41.47 28.64
CA VAL A 139 39.02 41.14 29.64
C VAL A 139 39.07 39.63 29.90
N GLN A 140 37.91 38.97 29.98
CA GLN A 140 37.82 37.53 30.24
C GLN A 140 38.35 36.71 29.06
N ALA A 141 38.08 37.14 27.82
CA ALA A 141 38.65 36.53 26.62
C ALA A 141 40.17 36.68 26.55
N LEU A 142 40.73 37.81 27.01
CA LEU A 142 42.18 38.03 27.06
C LEU A 142 42.87 37.25 28.19
N SER A 143 42.17 36.99 29.30
CA SER A 143 42.69 36.15 30.40
C SER A 143 42.89 34.69 29.99
N GLU A 144 42.01 34.14 29.14
CA GLU A 144 42.15 32.76 28.63
C GLU A 144 43.34 32.58 27.69
N PHE A 145 43.88 33.67 27.12
CA PHE A 145 44.95 33.62 26.12
C PHE A 145 46.37 33.79 26.69
N LYS A 146 46.53 34.12 27.98
CA LYS A 146 47.85 34.21 28.63
C LYS A 146 48.12 33.00 29.53
N ALA A 147 48.41 31.87 28.90
CA ALA A 147 48.99 30.70 29.58
C ALA A 147 50.01 29.95 28.69
N MET A 148 50.71 30.66 27.80
CA MET A 148 51.94 30.17 27.17
C MET A 148 52.96 31.29 27.22
N ASP A 149 53.66 31.41 28.35
CA ASP A 149 54.98 32.05 28.44
C ASP A 149 55.60 31.74 29.81
N SER A 150 56.26 30.58 29.91
CA SER A 150 57.42 30.38 30.78
C SER A 150 58.04 29.01 30.51
N PHE A 151 59.22 29.08 29.87
CA PHE A 151 60.38 28.17 29.80
C PHE A 151 60.25 26.71 30.25
#